data_AF-F6LI46-F1
#
_entry.id   AF-F6LI46-F1
#
_cell.length_a   1.000
_cell.length_b   1.000
_cell.length_c   1.000
_cell.angle_alpha   90.00
_cell.angle_beta   90.00
_cell.angle_gamma   90.00
#
_symmetry.space_group_name_H-M   'P 1'
#
loop_
_entity.id
_entity.type
_entity.pdbx_description
1 polymer ?
#
loop_
_entity_poly.entity_id
_entity_poly.type
_entity_poly.pdbx_seq_one_letter_code
_entity_poly.pdbx_strand_id
1 'polypeptide(L)'
;FYDWYCDLPNASPEIWGEQTDVCESADWYNSKMVAVMGANLNMTRTPDCHFFAESRHNGTKAVVFSPDFSQVSKYADQWVPLHAGSDGAFWMAVTHVILKEFHHEKKTPFFLDYVKKYTDSPYLVELSEENGVVKPGRLVRANQVTEYIDIPNGEWKFLNIDASSGKFVVPKGSVGHRWDKDKGSWNMKYENSTDDSKFEPLLSFIENNDKVVKVEFAEYGLNNKRLRSVPVKNIKTADGKTITATTVYDLTMAQYGVSRGLDGDYPADYSDKDAAYTPAWQEIFTGIDSKTVISFAQEWANTAISTDGKCMIIIGAGVSHWYHNNLMYRAGIMALMLCGCIGKNGGGLNHYVGQE
;
A
#
# COMPACT_ATOMS: atom_id res chain seq x y z
N PHE A 1 -19.58 -17.47 -8.86
CA PHE A 1 -18.93 -17.90 -10.13
C PHE A 1 -17.57 -17.23 -10.25
N TYR A 2 -17.49 -15.91 -10.12
CA TYR A 2 -16.23 -15.14 -10.14
C TYR A 2 -15.20 -15.60 -9.09
N ASP A 3 -15.66 -15.84 -7.86
CA ASP A 3 -14.90 -16.47 -6.78
C ASP A 3 -14.42 -17.89 -7.11
N TRP A 4 -15.32 -18.73 -7.62
CA TRP A 4 -15.06 -20.12 -7.97
C TRP A 4 -14.01 -20.29 -9.06
N TYR A 5 -13.97 -19.38 -10.04
CA TYR A 5 -12.96 -19.38 -11.10
C TYR A 5 -11.61 -18.82 -10.66
N CYS A 6 -11.51 -18.30 -9.43
CA CYS A 6 -10.33 -17.58 -8.94
C CYS A 6 -10.05 -16.28 -9.72
N ASP A 7 -11.10 -15.77 -10.37
CA ASP A 7 -11.08 -14.51 -11.07
C ASP A 7 -11.24 -13.35 -10.07
N LEU A 8 -12.06 -13.50 -9.01
CA LEU A 8 -12.18 -12.52 -7.93
C LEU A 8 -10.82 -12.21 -7.28
N PRO A 9 -10.29 -10.98 -7.40
CA PRO A 9 -9.08 -10.59 -6.71
C PRO A 9 -9.45 -10.24 -5.27
N ASN A 10 -9.28 -11.17 -4.33
CA ASN A 10 -9.65 -10.97 -2.91
C ASN A 10 -9.06 -9.70 -2.28
N ALA A 11 -7.91 -9.23 -2.79
CA ALA A 11 -7.31 -7.96 -2.39
C ALA A 11 -8.19 -6.72 -2.67
N SER A 12 -9.06 -6.75 -3.69
CA SER A 12 -9.93 -5.62 -4.03
C SER A 12 -10.98 -5.36 -2.93
N PRO A 13 -11.76 -6.37 -2.48
CA PRO A 13 -12.63 -6.20 -1.32
C PRO A 13 -11.86 -5.87 -0.03
N GLU A 14 -10.66 -6.44 0.17
CA GLU A 14 -9.81 -6.16 1.34
C GLU A 14 -9.37 -4.69 1.42
N ILE A 15 -9.01 -4.06 0.29
CA ILE A 15 -8.43 -2.71 0.25
C ILE A 15 -9.49 -1.64 0.02
N TRP A 16 -10.44 -1.87 -0.90
CA TRP A 16 -11.40 -0.85 -1.35
C TRP A 16 -12.85 -1.15 -0.97
N GLY A 17 -13.14 -2.34 -0.46
CA GLY A 17 -14.52 -2.77 -0.23
C GLY A 17 -15.33 -2.89 -1.53
N GLU A 18 -14.64 -3.13 -2.65
CA GLU A 18 -15.19 -3.25 -4.00
C GLU A 18 -14.90 -4.64 -4.57
N GLN A 19 -15.85 -5.23 -5.31
CA GLN A 19 -15.67 -6.54 -5.93
C GLN A 19 -14.51 -6.49 -6.92
N THR A 20 -14.63 -5.64 -7.94
CA THR A 20 -13.61 -5.34 -8.95
C THR A 20 -14.07 -4.12 -9.73
N ASP A 21 -13.22 -3.10 -9.83
CA ASP A 21 -13.38 -1.97 -10.75
C ASP A 21 -11.99 -1.59 -11.28
N VAL A 22 -11.88 -1.40 -12.59
CA VAL A 22 -10.61 -1.23 -13.31
C VAL A 22 -10.80 -0.28 -14.49
N CYS A 23 -9.72 0.29 -14.99
CA CYS A 23 -9.82 1.18 -16.14
C CYS A 23 -10.17 0.42 -17.44
N GLU A 24 -10.74 1.13 -18.40
CA GLU A 24 -10.87 0.64 -19.77
C GLU A 24 -9.50 0.51 -20.45
N SER A 25 -9.40 -0.35 -21.46
CA SER A 25 -8.15 -0.56 -22.21
C SER A 25 -7.63 0.70 -22.92
N ALA A 26 -8.51 1.61 -23.31
CA ALA A 26 -8.12 2.90 -23.86
C ALA A 26 -7.26 3.73 -22.88
N ASP A 27 -7.46 3.58 -21.57
CA ASP A 27 -6.71 4.31 -20.55
C ASP A 27 -5.27 3.76 -20.38
N TRP A 28 -4.96 2.56 -20.89
CA TRP A 28 -3.58 2.07 -20.97
C TRP A 28 -2.69 3.01 -21.78
N TYR A 29 -3.25 3.65 -22.81
CA TYR A 29 -2.55 4.61 -23.66
C TYR A 29 -2.14 5.90 -22.91
N ASN A 30 -2.84 6.23 -21.82
CA ASN A 30 -2.55 7.39 -20.98
C ASN A 30 -1.39 7.14 -20.01
N SER A 31 -1.05 5.88 -19.74
CA SER A 31 0.02 5.51 -18.82
C SER A 31 1.40 5.94 -19.32
N LYS A 32 2.36 6.17 -18.43
CA LYS A 32 3.75 6.47 -18.76
C LYS A 32 4.74 5.40 -18.29
N MET A 33 4.30 4.51 -17.42
CA MET A 33 5.00 3.26 -17.14
C MET A 33 3.98 2.16 -16.82
N VAL A 34 4.03 1.06 -17.57
CA VAL A 34 3.12 -0.07 -17.41
C VAL A 34 3.92 -1.30 -16.99
N ALA A 35 3.56 -1.88 -15.86
CA ALA A 35 4.02 -3.19 -15.41
C ALA A 35 2.96 -4.24 -15.71
N VAL A 36 3.21 -5.12 -16.67
CA VAL A 36 2.32 -6.26 -16.97
C VAL A 36 2.75 -7.44 -16.10
N MET A 37 1.90 -7.85 -15.16
CA MET A 37 2.20 -8.86 -14.15
C MET A 37 1.29 -10.07 -14.29
N GLY A 38 1.83 -11.19 -14.80
CA GLY A 38 1.07 -12.44 -14.97
C GLY A 38 -0.13 -12.33 -15.92
N ALA A 39 -0.09 -11.41 -16.89
CA ALA A 39 -1.09 -11.27 -17.94
C ALA A 39 -0.43 -11.43 -19.32
N ASN A 40 -1.06 -12.16 -20.23
CA ASN A 40 -0.55 -12.38 -21.59
C ASN A 40 -1.45 -11.69 -22.62
N LEU A 41 -1.38 -10.36 -22.66
CA LEU A 41 -2.40 -9.49 -23.28
C LEU A 41 -2.73 -9.85 -24.72
N ASN A 42 -1.76 -10.22 -25.54
CA ASN A 42 -2.02 -10.53 -26.95
C ASN A 42 -2.62 -11.93 -27.19
N MET A 43 -2.70 -12.78 -26.16
CA MET A 43 -3.45 -14.04 -26.19
C MET A 43 -4.81 -13.89 -25.51
N THR A 44 -4.84 -13.22 -24.36
CA THR A 44 -6.02 -13.22 -23.48
C THR A 44 -6.88 -11.98 -23.66
N ARG A 45 -6.31 -10.85 -24.11
CA ARG A 45 -6.91 -9.51 -24.34
C ARG A 45 -6.63 -9.05 -25.78
N THR A 46 -6.67 -9.98 -26.72
CA THR A 46 -6.35 -9.76 -28.14
C THR A 46 -6.96 -8.50 -28.75
N PRO A 47 -8.26 -8.19 -28.57
CA PRO A 47 -8.85 -6.99 -29.16
C PRO A 47 -8.31 -5.69 -28.56
N ASP A 48 -7.82 -5.69 -27.32
CA ASP A 48 -7.36 -4.51 -26.60
C ASP A 48 -5.83 -4.31 -26.65
N CYS A 49 -5.08 -5.36 -27.00
CA CYS A 49 -3.63 -5.36 -26.92
C CYS A 49 -2.96 -4.26 -27.76
N HIS A 50 -3.64 -3.73 -28.78
CA HIS A 50 -3.10 -2.62 -29.56
C HIS A 50 -2.89 -1.37 -28.69
N PHE A 51 -3.75 -1.06 -27.72
CA PHE A 51 -3.55 0.08 -26.82
C PHE A 51 -2.24 -0.01 -26.03
N PHE A 52 -1.92 -1.20 -25.52
CA PHE A 52 -0.65 -1.44 -24.83
C PHE A 52 0.54 -1.26 -25.78
N ALA A 53 0.50 -1.89 -26.97
CA ALA A 53 1.59 -1.79 -27.94
C ALA A 53 1.79 -0.35 -28.45
N GLU A 54 0.70 0.36 -28.73
CA GLU A 54 0.69 1.72 -29.27
C GLU A 54 1.07 2.77 -28.20
N SER A 55 0.79 2.52 -26.91
CA SER A 55 1.19 3.41 -25.81
C SER A 55 2.70 3.68 -25.80
N ARG A 56 3.50 2.71 -26.25
CA ARG A 56 4.97 2.87 -26.36
C ARG A 56 5.37 3.94 -27.35
N HIS A 57 4.60 4.12 -28.43
CA HIS A 57 4.80 5.24 -29.36
C HIS A 57 4.43 6.60 -28.73
N ASN A 58 3.68 6.60 -27.64
CA ASN A 58 3.37 7.74 -26.79
C ASN A 58 4.34 7.89 -25.59
N GLY A 59 5.50 7.23 -25.65
CA GLY A 59 6.57 7.35 -24.65
C GLY A 59 6.34 6.55 -23.37
N THR A 60 5.41 5.60 -23.36
CA THR A 60 5.19 4.69 -22.24
C THR A 60 6.31 3.65 -22.17
N LYS A 61 6.94 3.48 -21.00
CA LYS A 61 7.83 2.33 -20.76
C LYS A 61 7.00 1.10 -20.40
N ALA A 62 7.23 0.00 -21.10
CA ALA A 62 6.55 -1.28 -20.89
C ALA A 62 7.49 -2.30 -20.23
N VAL A 63 7.14 -2.76 -19.03
CA VAL A 63 7.87 -3.80 -18.30
C VAL A 63 6.98 -5.02 -18.13
N VAL A 64 7.43 -6.19 -18.57
CA VAL A 64 6.67 -7.44 -18.48
C VAL A 64 7.30 -8.38 -17.45
N PHE A 65 6.51 -8.79 -16.48
CA PHE A 65 6.85 -9.74 -15.44
C PHE A 65 6.19 -11.09 -15.78
N SER A 66 7.02 -12.06 -16.16
CA SER A 66 6.59 -13.39 -16.59
C SER A 66 7.75 -14.38 -16.46
N PRO A 67 7.57 -15.55 -15.81
CA PRO A 67 8.64 -16.54 -15.65
C PRO A 67 9.15 -17.09 -17.01
N ASP A 68 8.26 -17.21 -17.98
CA ASP A 68 8.56 -17.53 -19.38
C ASP A 68 8.62 -16.27 -20.25
N PHE A 69 9.25 -16.38 -21.43
CA PHE A 69 9.20 -15.32 -22.45
C PHE A 69 7.83 -15.33 -23.15
N SER A 70 6.80 -14.91 -22.43
CA SER A 70 5.41 -14.91 -22.86
C SER A 70 5.18 -13.99 -24.07
N GLN A 71 4.12 -14.20 -24.83
CA GLN A 71 3.93 -13.48 -26.10
C GLN A 71 3.84 -11.96 -25.93
N VAL A 72 3.32 -11.46 -24.81
CA VAL A 72 3.27 -10.02 -24.53
C VAL A 72 4.67 -9.42 -24.33
N SER A 73 5.66 -10.23 -23.93
CA SER A 73 7.06 -9.81 -23.74
C SER A 73 7.69 -9.25 -25.00
N LYS A 74 7.20 -9.61 -26.20
CA LYS A 74 7.69 -9.05 -27.47
C LYS A 74 7.45 -7.54 -27.61
N TYR A 75 6.51 -6.98 -26.84
CA TYR A 75 6.23 -5.55 -26.80
C TYR A 75 6.99 -4.84 -25.69
N ALA A 76 7.65 -5.57 -24.77
CA ALA A 76 8.27 -4.97 -23.60
C ALA A 76 9.56 -4.22 -23.96
N ASP A 77 9.83 -3.13 -23.24
CA ASP A 77 11.16 -2.53 -23.19
C ASP A 77 12.08 -3.31 -22.23
N GLN A 78 11.47 -3.98 -21.23
CA GLN A 78 12.17 -4.85 -20.29
C GLN A 78 11.32 -6.07 -19.94
N TRP A 79 11.93 -7.25 -19.98
CA TRP A 79 11.36 -8.49 -19.46
C TRP A 79 12.05 -8.86 -18.14
N VAL A 80 11.24 -9.16 -17.13
CA VAL A 80 11.69 -9.56 -15.79
C VAL A 80 11.26 -11.01 -15.54
N PRO A 81 12.18 -11.99 -15.69
CA PRO A 81 11.88 -13.42 -15.59
C PRO A 81 11.90 -13.94 -14.15
N LEU A 82 11.05 -13.38 -13.28
CA LEU A 82 10.97 -13.84 -11.89
C LEU A 82 10.40 -15.26 -11.80
N HIS A 83 10.78 -16.02 -10.77
CA HIS A 83 10.20 -17.33 -10.52
C HIS A 83 8.69 -17.26 -10.30
N ALA A 84 7.93 -18.20 -10.87
CA ALA A 84 6.47 -18.19 -10.78
C ALA A 84 5.98 -18.20 -9.31
N GLY A 85 5.07 -17.28 -8.97
CA GLY A 85 4.53 -17.15 -7.61
C GLY A 85 5.40 -16.32 -6.65
N SER A 86 6.48 -15.72 -7.13
CA SER A 86 7.38 -14.87 -6.33
C SER A 86 7.18 -13.36 -6.55
N ASP A 87 6.19 -12.95 -7.37
CA ASP A 87 5.90 -11.55 -7.70
C ASP A 87 5.75 -10.66 -6.47
N GLY A 88 5.13 -11.21 -5.41
CA GLY A 88 5.00 -10.52 -4.12
C GLY A 88 6.36 -10.09 -3.56
N ALA A 89 7.39 -10.94 -3.60
CA ALA A 89 8.71 -10.59 -3.07
C ALA A 89 9.35 -9.42 -3.84
N PHE A 90 9.22 -9.41 -5.17
CA PHE A 90 9.69 -8.30 -6.02
C PHE A 90 9.02 -6.98 -5.62
N TRP A 91 7.68 -6.95 -5.58
CA TRP A 91 6.93 -5.74 -5.27
C TRP A 91 7.06 -5.28 -3.82
N MET A 92 7.32 -6.20 -2.88
CA MET A 92 7.63 -5.83 -1.51
C MET A 92 8.97 -5.08 -1.43
N ALA A 93 9.98 -5.49 -2.20
CA ALA A 93 11.26 -4.79 -2.28
C ALA A 93 11.20 -3.47 -3.04
N VAL A 94 10.38 -3.39 -4.11
CA VAL A 94 10.05 -2.10 -4.75
C VAL A 94 9.44 -1.14 -3.73
N THR A 95 8.50 -1.62 -2.92
CA THR A 95 7.86 -0.82 -1.87
C THR A 95 8.86 -0.36 -0.81
N HIS A 96 9.81 -1.22 -0.40
CA HIS A 96 10.89 -0.82 0.51
C HIS A 96 11.72 0.34 -0.04
N VAL A 97 12.12 0.29 -1.32
CA VAL A 97 12.86 1.37 -1.98
C VAL A 97 12.02 2.66 -2.04
N ILE A 98 10.74 2.56 -2.43
CA ILE A 98 9.82 3.71 -2.48
C ILE A 98 9.69 4.38 -1.10
N LEU A 99 9.46 3.59 -0.05
CA LEU A 99 9.30 4.12 1.31
C LEU A 99 10.59 4.77 1.82
N LYS A 100 11.75 4.14 1.59
CA LYS A 100 13.04 4.67 2.03
C LYS A 100 13.38 5.96 1.28
N GLU A 101 13.49 5.92 -0.03
CA GLU A 101 14.03 7.04 -0.81
C GLU A 101 13.01 8.18 -0.95
N PHE A 102 11.74 7.87 -1.20
CA PHE A 102 10.76 8.88 -1.61
C PHE A 102 9.84 9.35 -0.50
N HIS A 103 9.59 8.52 0.53
CA HIS A 103 8.75 8.90 1.67
C HIS A 103 9.58 9.35 2.88
N HIS A 104 10.69 8.66 3.19
CA HIS A 104 11.50 9.01 4.36
C HIS A 104 12.63 10.00 4.05
N GLU A 105 13.52 9.69 3.10
CA GLU A 105 14.71 10.49 2.81
C GLU A 105 14.34 11.78 2.06
N LYS A 106 13.63 11.67 0.93
CA LYS A 106 13.23 12.82 0.12
C LYS A 106 11.94 13.51 0.60
N LYS A 107 11.05 12.79 1.30
CA LYS A 107 9.72 13.27 1.73
C LYS A 107 8.92 13.94 0.59
N THR A 108 8.70 13.20 -0.49
CA THR A 108 8.04 13.67 -1.73
C THR A 108 6.62 14.19 -1.46
N PRO A 109 6.33 15.50 -1.64
CA PRO A 109 5.05 16.08 -1.25
C PRO A 109 3.83 15.42 -1.90
N PHE A 110 3.87 15.19 -3.22
CA PHE A 110 2.79 14.52 -3.96
C PHE A 110 2.40 13.17 -3.33
N PHE A 111 3.39 12.35 -2.95
CA PHE A 111 3.14 11.05 -2.34
C PHE A 111 2.58 11.17 -0.93
N LEU A 112 3.16 12.07 -0.11
CA LEU A 112 2.70 12.28 1.27
C LEU A 112 1.28 12.83 1.33
N ASP A 113 0.94 13.78 0.46
CA ASP A 113 -0.39 14.37 0.36
C ASP A 113 -1.42 13.34 -0.09
N TYR A 114 -1.04 12.45 -1.02
CA TYR A 114 -1.88 11.36 -1.47
C TYR A 114 -2.20 10.39 -0.33
N VAL A 115 -1.19 9.88 0.38
CA VAL A 115 -1.40 8.86 1.43
C VAL A 115 -2.12 9.43 2.65
N LYS A 116 -1.94 10.72 2.97
CA LYS A 116 -2.75 11.39 3.99
C LYS A 116 -4.24 11.41 3.66
N LYS A 117 -4.58 11.51 2.37
CA LYS A 117 -5.96 11.72 1.91
C LYS A 117 -6.70 10.44 1.62
N TYR A 118 -6.04 9.53 0.92
CA TYR A 118 -6.69 8.43 0.23
C TYR A 118 -6.33 7.07 0.81
N THR A 119 -5.59 7.03 1.92
CA THR A 119 -5.26 5.79 2.64
C THR A 119 -5.55 5.93 4.12
N ASP A 120 -5.52 4.80 4.82
CA ASP A 120 -5.60 4.71 6.27
C ASP A 120 -4.26 5.01 6.99
N SER A 121 -3.22 5.40 6.26
CA SER A 121 -1.89 5.72 6.80
C SER A 121 -1.89 6.58 8.08
N PRO A 122 -2.70 7.66 8.21
CA PRO A 122 -2.72 8.50 9.41
C PRO A 122 -3.50 7.91 10.60
N TYR A 123 -4.23 6.80 10.39
CA TYR A 123 -5.13 6.26 11.40
C TYR A 123 -4.32 5.58 12.50
N LEU A 124 -4.88 5.61 13.72
CA LEU A 124 -4.21 5.06 14.90
C LEU A 124 -4.49 3.57 15.05
N VAL A 125 -3.45 2.79 15.33
CA VAL A 125 -3.50 1.36 15.66
C VAL A 125 -3.07 1.16 17.10
N GLU A 126 -3.91 0.51 17.89
CA GLU A 126 -3.57 0.03 19.24
C GLU A 126 -2.58 -1.13 19.12
N LEU A 127 -1.50 -1.10 19.89
CA LEU A 127 -0.57 -2.21 20.03
C LEU A 127 -1.06 -3.14 21.15
N SER A 128 -1.16 -4.43 20.86
CA SER A 128 -1.45 -5.46 21.86
C SER A 128 -0.16 -6.14 22.33
N GLU A 129 -0.13 -6.54 23.60
CA GLU A 129 0.97 -7.32 24.17
C GLU A 129 0.45 -8.67 24.65
N GLU A 130 1.02 -9.74 24.13
CA GLU A 130 0.70 -11.12 24.53
C GLU A 130 2.01 -11.88 24.79
N ASN A 131 2.16 -12.43 26.00
CA ASN A 131 3.35 -13.18 26.42
C ASN A 131 4.68 -12.42 26.21
N GLY A 132 4.68 -11.10 26.44
CA GLY A 132 5.85 -10.23 26.26
C GLY A 132 6.17 -9.89 24.80
N VAL A 133 5.29 -10.26 23.85
CA VAL A 133 5.42 -9.92 22.43
C VAL A 133 4.40 -8.85 22.07
N VAL A 134 4.89 -7.71 21.59
CA VAL A 134 4.04 -6.61 21.14
C VAL A 134 3.73 -6.77 19.66
N LYS A 135 2.45 -6.65 19.28
CA LYS A 135 1.96 -6.80 17.91
C LYS A 135 1.01 -5.66 17.53
N PRO A 136 0.88 -5.35 16.23
CA PRO A 136 -0.19 -4.48 15.75
C PRO A 136 -1.56 -5.10 16.08
N GLY A 137 -2.41 -4.35 16.76
CA GLY A 137 -3.77 -4.74 17.11
C GLY A 137 -4.79 -4.14 16.16
N ARG A 138 -5.87 -3.58 16.73
CA ARG A 138 -6.98 -2.99 15.96
C ARG A 138 -6.78 -1.48 15.81
N LEU A 139 -7.44 -0.90 14.81
CA LEU A 139 -7.59 0.55 14.73
C LEU A 139 -8.30 1.08 15.99
N VAL A 140 -7.79 2.19 16.52
CA VAL A 140 -8.38 2.89 17.66
C VAL A 140 -9.73 3.48 17.24
N ARG A 141 -10.78 3.11 17.97
CA ARG A 141 -12.15 3.52 17.65
C ARG A 141 -12.46 4.86 18.32
N ALA A 142 -13.29 5.67 17.67
CA ALA A 142 -13.62 7.01 18.15
C ALA A 142 -14.24 6.98 19.56
N ASN A 143 -15.17 6.05 19.81
CA ASN A 143 -15.83 5.93 21.12
C ASN A 143 -14.94 5.41 22.26
N GLN A 144 -13.66 5.11 22.01
CA GLN A 144 -12.71 4.76 23.07
C GLN A 144 -12.17 5.98 23.82
N VAL A 145 -12.24 7.19 23.24
CA VAL A 145 -11.76 8.42 23.89
C VAL A 145 -12.92 9.27 24.38
N THR A 146 -12.72 9.98 25.51
CA THR A 146 -13.80 10.74 26.18
C THR A 146 -14.43 11.80 25.29
N GLU A 147 -13.65 12.45 24.42
CA GLU A 147 -14.12 13.50 23.50
C GLU A 147 -15.20 13.00 22.52
N TYR A 148 -15.15 11.72 22.14
CA TYR A 148 -16.01 11.13 21.12
C TYR A 148 -16.80 9.93 21.64
N ILE A 149 -16.98 9.78 22.95
CA ILE A 149 -17.64 8.61 23.55
C ILE A 149 -19.08 8.43 23.06
N ASP A 150 -19.80 9.54 22.87
CA ASP A 150 -21.21 9.56 22.47
C ASP A 150 -21.40 9.73 20.95
N ILE A 151 -20.33 9.65 20.15
CA ILE A 151 -20.45 9.81 18.69
C ILE A 151 -21.27 8.65 18.11
N PRO A 152 -22.29 8.92 17.25
CA PRO A 152 -23.09 7.85 16.64
C PRO A 152 -22.21 6.87 15.87
N ASN A 153 -22.48 5.57 16.01
CA ASN A 153 -21.70 4.48 15.39
C ASN A 153 -20.19 4.62 15.64
N GLY A 154 -19.79 5.13 16.82
CA GLY A 154 -18.40 5.45 17.15
C GLY A 154 -17.45 4.26 17.17
N GLU A 155 -17.99 3.04 17.28
CA GLU A 155 -17.25 1.82 17.09
C GLU A 155 -16.85 1.56 15.63
N TRP A 156 -17.48 2.23 14.65
CA TRP A 156 -17.19 2.13 13.22
C TRP A 156 -16.55 3.41 12.65
N LYS A 157 -16.02 4.26 13.54
CA LYS A 157 -15.30 5.50 13.23
C LYS A 157 -13.94 5.46 13.91
N PHE A 158 -12.94 6.03 13.27
CA PHE A 158 -11.55 5.90 13.71
C PHE A 158 -10.89 7.27 13.89
N LEU A 159 -9.77 7.29 14.61
CA LEU A 159 -9.09 8.52 14.99
C LEU A 159 -7.88 8.81 14.11
N ASN A 160 -7.74 10.09 13.77
CA ASN A 160 -6.49 10.73 13.36
C ASN A 160 -6.03 11.71 14.45
N ILE A 161 -4.81 12.21 14.31
CA ILE A 161 -4.32 13.39 15.05
C ILE A 161 -4.12 14.53 14.07
N ASP A 162 -4.63 15.71 14.43
CA ASP A 162 -4.31 16.95 13.72
C ASP A 162 -2.88 17.38 14.06
N ALA A 163 -2.01 17.40 13.07
CA ALA A 163 -0.60 17.76 13.22
C ALA A 163 -0.40 19.19 13.75
N SER A 164 -1.35 20.10 13.50
CA SER A 164 -1.23 21.49 13.91
C SER A 164 -1.55 21.72 15.38
N SER A 165 -2.57 21.04 15.91
CA SER A 165 -3.04 21.20 17.30
C SER A 165 -2.67 20.06 18.24
N GLY A 166 -2.29 18.90 17.70
CA GLY A 166 -2.06 17.66 18.45
C GLY A 166 -3.34 16.99 18.97
N LYS A 167 -4.52 17.47 18.59
CA LYS A 167 -5.81 16.94 19.06
C LYS A 167 -6.29 15.76 18.25
N PHE A 168 -7.12 14.93 18.86
CA PHE A 168 -7.82 13.86 18.15
C PHE A 168 -8.89 14.43 17.23
N VAL A 169 -9.00 13.81 16.06
CA VAL A 169 -10.01 14.13 15.06
C VAL A 169 -10.67 12.84 14.62
N VAL A 170 -11.97 12.87 14.34
CA VAL A 170 -12.68 11.79 13.65
C VAL A 170 -12.86 12.22 12.19
N PRO A 171 -12.03 11.75 11.25
CA PRO A 171 -12.17 12.13 9.84
C PRO A 171 -13.52 11.67 9.28
N LYS A 172 -14.09 12.47 8.38
CA LYS A 172 -15.21 12.03 7.53
C LYS A 172 -14.84 10.79 6.72
N GLY A 173 -15.84 10.00 6.34
CA GLY A 173 -15.68 8.89 5.38
C GLY A 173 -15.56 7.48 5.97
N SER A 174 -15.26 7.32 7.27
CA SER A 174 -15.31 6.00 7.93
C SER A 174 -16.70 5.35 7.80
N VAL A 175 -16.76 4.01 7.75
CA VAL A 175 -18.01 3.27 7.44
C VAL A 175 -19.18 3.57 8.39
N GLY A 176 -18.91 3.94 9.63
CA GLY A 176 -19.95 4.40 10.56
C GLY A 176 -20.77 5.57 10.00
N HIS A 177 -20.13 6.50 9.27
CA HIS A 177 -20.81 7.65 8.65
C HIS A 177 -21.80 7.27 7.55
N ARG A 178 -21.59 6.13 6.87
CA ARG A 178 -22.50 5.67 5.80
C ARG A 178 -23.91 5.40 6.35
N TRP A 179 -23.96 4.90 7.59
CA TRP A 179 -25.17 4.44 8.26
C TRP A 179 -25.66 5.37 9.38
N ASP A 180 -25.02 6.52 9.57
CA ASP A 180 -25.54 7.57 10.45
C ASP A 180 -26.95 8.00 10.02
N LYS A 181 -27.76 8.40 11.02
CA LYS A 181 -29.09 8.98 10.76
C LYS A 181 -28.95 10.29 9.99
N ASP A 182 -28.03 11.15 10.45
CA ASP A 182 -27.67 12.40 9.80
C ASP A 182 -26.71 12.12 8.64
N LYS A 183 -27.10 12.56 7.43
CA LYS A 183 -26.33 12.32 6.21
C LYS A 183 -25.40 13.49 5.92
N GLY A 184 -24.32 13.22 5.17
CA GLY A 184 -23.40 14.25 4.68
C GLY A 184 -21.95 14.08 5.12
N SER A 185 -21.64 13.18 6.06
CA SER A 185 -20.28 12.95 6.57
C SER A 185 -19.57 11.72 5.98
N TRP A 186 -20.23 10.96 5.10
CA TRP A 186 -19.60 9.85 4.36
C TRP A 186 -18.98 10.37 3.06
N ASN A 187 -17.83 11.02 3.16
CA ASN A 187 -17.02 11.53 2.05
C ASN A 187 -15.56 11.71 2.48
N MET A 188 -14.68 12.02 1.53
CA MET A 188 -13.23 12.15 1.74
C MET A 188 -12.76 13.61 1.91
N LYS A 189 -13.60 14.50 2.45
CA LYS A 189 -13.17 15.88 2.77
C LYS A 189 -12.26 15.86 4.00
N TYR A 190 -11.23 16.71 3.99
CA TYR A 190 -10.33 16.92 5.14
C TYR A 190 -10.98 17.76 6.23
N GLU A 191 -11.99 17.18 6.86
CA GLU A 191 -12.81 17.83 7.87
C GLU A 191 -13.02 16.86 9.04
N ASN A 192 -12.99 17.38 10.26
CA ASN A 192 -13.47 16.66 11.42
C ASN A 192 -14.98 16.47 11.28
N SER A 193 -15.44 15.25 11.51
CA SER A 193 -16.84 14.86 11.28
C SER A 193 -17.85 15.53 12.22
N THR A 194 -17.39 16.07 13.35
CA THR A 194 -18.26 16.63 14.40
C THR A 194 -18.52 18.12 14.26
N ASP A 195 -17.64 18.86 13.59
CA ASP A 195 -17.71 20.34 13.51
C ASP A 195 -17.29 20.92 12.15
N ASP A 196 -17.01 20.07 11.17
CA ASP A 196 -16.55 20.43 9.82
C ASP A 196 -15.23 21.25 9.79
N SER A 197 -14.50 21.29 10.90
CA SER A 197 -13.22 21.99 10.98
C SER A 197 -12.16 21.28 10.13
N LYS A 198 -11.35 22.05 9.40
CA LYS A 198 -10.21 21.50 8.67
C LYS A 198 -9.12 21.06 9.63
N PHE A 199 -8.42 19.98 9.27
CA PHE A 199 -7.30 19.47 10.04
C PHE A 199 -6.19 18.96 9.10
N GLU A 200 -4.98 18.84 9.62
CA GLU A 200 -3.83 18.28 8.89
C GLU A 200 -3.51 16.88 9.45
N PRO A 201 -3.74 15.78 8.70
CA PRO A 201 -3.46 14.43 9.21
C PRO A 201 -1.97 14.23 9.53
N LEU A 202 -1.68 13.83 10.77
CA LEU A 202 -0.32 13.45 11.18
C LEU A 202 -0.01 12.01 10.74
N LEU A 203 0.99 11.82 9.87
CA LEU A 203 1.40 10.49 9.40
C LEU A 203 2.25 9.73 10.41
N SER A 204 3.10 10.39 11.18
CA SER A 204 4.12 9.70 11.96
C SER A 204 4.40 10.36 13.30
N PHE A 205 4.66 9.54 14.31
CA PHE A 205 5.11 9.97 15.63
C PHE A 205 6.64 10.02 15.77
N ILE A 206 7.39 9.85 14.67
CA ILE A 206 8.85 9.78 14.72
C ILE A 206 9.50 11.02 15.38
N GLU A 207 8.96 12.22 15.14
CA GLU A 207 9.48 13.48 15.70
C GLU A 207 8.90 13.80 17.09
N ASN A 208 7.73 13.25 17.42
CA ASN A 208 7.01 13.52 18.67
C ASN A 208 6.26 12.27 19.14
N ASN A 209 6.94 11.47 19.97
CA ASN A 209 6.41 10.26 20.59
C ASN A 209 6.64 10.29 22.11
N ASP A 210 5.86 9.48 22.83
CA ASP A 210 6.02 9.34 24.28
C ASP A 210 7.08 8.26 24.61
N LYS A 211 7.20 7.27 23.72
CA LYS A 211 8.18 6.20 23.79
C LYS A 211 8.35 5.55 22.40
N VAL A 212 9.36 4.71 22.30
CA VAL A 212 9.60 3.81 21.18
C VAL A 212 9.42 2.38 21.67
N VAL A 213 8.66 1.55 20.95
CA VAL A 213 8.32 0.17 21.34
C VAL A 213 8.73 -0.80 20.25
N LYS A 214 9.35 -1.91 20.65
CA LYS A 214 9.76 -3.00 19.76
C LYS A 214 8.53 -3.86 19.39
N VAL A 215 8.19 -3.91 18.11
CA VAL A 215 7.02 -4.62 17.58
C VAL A 215 7.47 -5.82 16.74
N GLU A 216 6.79 -6.96 16.91
CA GLU A 216 7.03 -8.17 16.12
C GLU A 216 6.25 -8.13 14.80
N PHE A 217 6.96 -8.34 13.70
CA PHE A 217 6.43 -8.49 12.36
C PHE A 217 6.77 -9.88 11.82
N ALA A 218 5.78 -10.57 11.26
CA ALA A 218 5.98 -11.87 10.63
C ALA A 218 6.58 -11.70 9.22
N GLU A 219 7.56 -12.54 8.90
CA GLU A 219 8.17 -12.66 7.57
C GLU A 219 8.05 -14.13 7.13
N TYR A 220 7.14 -14.41 6.21
CA TYR A 220 6.79 -15.80 5.87
C TYR A 220 7.75 -16.46 4.87
N GLY A 221 8.51 -15.68 4.09
CA GLY A 221 9.40 -16.18 3.03
C GLY A 221 10.56 -17.01 3.58
N LEU A 222 11.26 -16.52 4.61
CA LEU A 222 12.30 -17.28 5.32
C LEU A 222 11.78 -17.88 6.65
N ASN A 223 10.47 -17.83 6.89
CA ASN A 223 9.83 -18.26 8.14
C ASN A 223 10.49 -17.60 9.37
N ASN A 224 10.62 -16.28 9.34
CA ASN A 224 11.28 -15.51 10.37
C ASN A 224 10.33 -14.47 10.99
N LYS A 225 10.82 -13.83 12.05
CA LYS A 225 10.17 -12.72 12.74
C LYS A 225 11.15 -11.56 12.80
N ARG A 226 10.64 -10.34 12.70
CA ARG A 226 11.44 -9.12 12.84
C ARG A 226 10.92 -8.29 13.98
N LEU A 227 11.82 -7.96 14.90
CA LEU A 227 11.54 -7.09 16.02
C LEU A 227 12.04 -5.68 15.67
N ARG A 228 11.11 -4.81 15.28
CA ARG A 228 11.44 -3.46 14.80
C ARG A 228 10.76 -2.43 15.68
N SER A 229 11.52 -1.45 16.11
CA SER A 229 11.02 -0.40 16.99
C SER A 229 10.14 0.61 16.24
N VAL A 230 9.05 1.03 16.87
CA VAL A 230 8.02 1.92 16.31
C VAL A 230 7.75 3.05 17.31
N PRO A 231 7.62 4.32 16.88
CA PRO A 231 7.28 5.43 17.76
C PRO A 231 5.79 5.36 18.14
N VAL A 232 5.46 5.60 19.40
CA VAL A 232 4.09 5.44 19.92
C VAL A 232 3.67 6.60 20.81
N LYS A 233 2.36 6.77 20.95
CA LYS A 233 1.73 7.61 21.96
C LYS A 233 0.88 6.79 22.91
N ASN A 234 0.80 7.22 24.15
CA ASN A 234 -0.10 6.68 25.15
C ASN A 234 -1.43 7.44 25.07
N ILE A 235 -2.53 6.73 24.89
CA ILE A 235 -3.87 7.31 24.77
C ILE A 235 -4.68 6.88 25.99
N LYS A 236 -5.19 7.86 26.74
CA LYS A 236 -6.12 7.59 27.85
C LYS A 236 -7.51 7.33 27.30
N THR A 237 -8.05 6.15 27.56
CA THR A 237 -9.39 5.75 27.15
C THR A 237 -10.45 6.24 28.13
N ALA A 238 -11.70 6.31 27.68
CA ALA A 238 -12.81 6.79 28.49
C ALA A 238 -13.10 5.90 29.72
N ASP A 239 -12.76 4.62 29.67
CA ASP A 239 -12.85 3.68 30.80
C ASP A 239 -11.69 3.83 31.81
N GLY A 240 -10.82 4.81 31.62
CA GLY A 240 -9.71 5.13 32.52
C GLY A 240 -8.43 4.35 32.27
N LYS A 241 -8.41 3.43 31.30
CA LYS A 241 -7.19 2.72 30.89
C LYS A 241 -6.27 3.62 30.04
N THR A 242 -5.06 3.14 29.81
CA THR A 242 -4.12 3.76 28.87
C THR A 242 -3.69 2.72 27.86
N ILE A 243 -3.96 2.98 26.59
CA ILE A 243 -3.54 2.13 25.47
C ILE A 243 -2.27 2.73 24.83
N THR A 244 -1.43 1.86 24.26
CA THR A 244 -0.28 2.30 23.47
C THR A 244 -0.67 2.24 21.99
N ALA A 245 -0.54 3.34 21.26
CA ALA A 245 -0.93 3.41 19.85
C ALA A 245 0.14 4.04 18.98
N THR A 246 0.15 3.65 17.70
CA THR A 246 1.00 4.22 16.64
C THR A 246 0.15 4.48 15.39
N THR A 247 0.71 5.03 14.32
CA THR A 247 -0.01 5.19 13.05
C THR A 247 0.16 3.96 12.15
N VAL A 248 -0.80 3.72 11.25
CA VAL A 248 -0.65 2.71 10.18
C VAL A 248 0.62 2.97 9.35
N TYR A 249 0.95 4.23 9.10
CA TYR A 249 2.16 4.63 8.37
C TYR A 249 3.44 4.22 9.10
N ASP A 250 3.52 4.44 10.42
CA ASP A 250 4.67 4.04 11.23
C ASP A 250 4.85 2.51 11.24
N LEU A 251 3.75 1.76 11.31
CA LEU A 251 3.75 0.30 11.18
C LEU A 251 4.17 -0.15 9.78
N THR A 252 3.74 0.56 8.74
CA THR A 252 4.10 0.25 7.35
C THR A 252 5.61 0.46 7.14
N MET A 253 6.16 1.58 7.59
CA MET A 253 7.60 1.82 7.58
C MET A 253 8.38 0.71 8.30
N ALA A 254 7.90 0.28 9.47
CA ALA A 254 8.51 -0.79 10.22
C ALA A 254 8.38 -2.16 9.54
N GLN A 255 7.19 -2.53 9.04
CA GLN A 255 6.95 -3.78 8.29
C GLN A 255 7.90 -3.89 7.09
N TYR A 256 8.09 -2.80 6.35
CA TYR A 256 8.98 -2.78 5.18
C TYR A 256 10.46 -2.54 5.53
N GLY A 257 10.83 -2.40 6.81
CA GLY A 257 12.24 -2.32 7.21
C GLY A 257 12.90 -0.98 6.93
N VAL A 258 12.14 0.12 7.00
CA VAL A 258 12.68 1.48 6.91
C VAL A 258 12.98 1.99 8.32
N SER A 259 14.26 1.99 8.71
CA SER A 259 14.70 2.29 10.09
C SER A 259 14.26 3.66 10.60
N ARG A 260 14.44 4.71 9.78
CA ARG A 260 14.20 6.11 10.18
C ARG A 260 14.95 6.53 11.47
N GLY A 261 16.08 5.86 11.76
CA GLY A 261 16.88 6.10 12.96
C GLY A 261 16.45 5.31 14.19
N LEU A 262 15.50 4.37 14.06
CA LEU A 262 15.03 3.51 15.14
C LEU A 262 15.84 2.20 15.21
N ASP A 263 15.87 1.59 16.40
CA ASP A 263 16.56 0.34 16.68
C ASP A 263 15.74 -0.92 16.34
N GLY A 264 16.36 -2.09 16.42
CA GLY A 264 15.76 -3.38 16.07
C GLY A 264 16.27 -3.92 14.75
N ASP A 265 15.55 -4.90 14.19
CA ASP A 265 15.96 -5.70 13.03
C ASP A 265 15.73 -4.95 11.70
N TYR A 266 16.22 -3.72 11.63
CA TYR A 266 16.23 -2.91 10.43
C TYR A 266 17.49 -3.18 9.60
N PRO A 267 17.38 -3.32 8.26
CA PRO A 267 18.55 -3.41 7.39
C PRO A 267 19.39 -2.14 7.47
N ALA A 268 20.71 -2.30 7.47
CA ALA A 268 21.64 -1.18 7.31
C ALA A 268 21.56 -0.58 5.89
N ASP A 269 21.43 -1.45 4.88
CA ASP A 269 21.33 -1.08 3.48
C ASP A 269 20.58 -2.14 2.65
N TYR A 270 20.55 -1.97 1.33
CA TYR A 270 19.84 -2.85 0.41
C TYR A 270 20.46 -4.23 0.19
N SER A 271 21.69 -4.46 0.66
CA SER A 271 22.46 -5.68 0.42
C SER A 271 22.18 -6.80 1.44
N ASP A 272 21.43 -6.50 2.50
CA ASP A 272 21.12 -7.46 3.55
C ASP A 272 20.05 -8.48 3.10
N LYS A 273 20.51 -9.67 2.72
CA LYS A 273 19.68 -10.80 2.30
C LYS A 273 18.81 -11.36 3.42
N ASP A 274 19.26 -11.18 4.66
CA ASP A 274 18.55 -11.63 5.85
C ASP A 274 17.63 -10.55 6.38
N ALA A 275 17.44 -9.41 5.71
CA ALA A 275 16.47 -8.41 6.13
C ALA A 275 15.24 -8.42 5.23
N ALA A 276 14.07 -8.69 5.83
CA ALA A 276 12.80 -8.75 5.14
C ALA A 276 12.59 -7.53 4.23
N TYR A 277 12.33 -7.80 2.94
CA TYR A 277 11.95 -6.84 1.90
C TYR A 277 13.06 -5.92 1.38
N THR A 278 14.33 -6.17 1.67
CA THR A 278 15.41 -5.49 0.93
C THR A 278 15.49 -5.98 -0.51
N PRO A 279 16.12 -5.21 -1.43
CA PRO A 279 16.46 -5.68 -2.77
C PRO A 279 17.24 -6.99 -2.80
N ALA A 280 18.17 -7.21 -1.85
CA ALA A 280 18.92 -8.45 -1.78
C ALA A 280 18.11 -9.63 -1.21
N TRP A 281 17.17 -9.38 -0.30
CA TRP A 281 16.25 -10.40 0.21
C TRP A 281 15.36 -10.96 -0.89
N GLN A 282 14.82 -10.10 -1.78
CA GLN A 282 13.94 -10.61 -2.84
C GLN A 282 14.67 -11.50 -3.86
N GLU A 283 16.00 -11.33 -4.05
CA GLU A 283 16.80 -12.15 -4.97
C GLU A 283 16.69 -13.64 -4.64
N ILE A 284 16.56 -13.97 -3.35
CA ILE A 284 16.44 -15.35 -2.85
C ILE A 284 15.21 -16.03 -3.46
N PHE A 285 14.12 -15.28 -3.64
CA PHE A 285 12.83 -15.80 -4.09
C PHE A 285 12.66 -15.67 -5.59
N THR A 286 13.00 -14.50 -6.14
CA THR A 286 12.65 -14.14 -7.52
C THR A 286 13.73 -14.53 -8.53
N GLY A 287 15.00 -14.63 -8.08
CA GLY A 287 16.16 -14.75 -8.96
C GLY A 287 16.55 -13.46 -9.70
N ILE A 288 15.83 -12.35 -9.49
CA ILE A 288 16.09 -11.05 -10.13
C ILE A 288 17.07 -10.25 -9.29
N ASP A 289 18.13 -9.71 -9.89
CA ASP A 289 19.15 -8.98 -9.16
C ASP A 289 18.64 -7.67 -8.51
N SER A 290 19.29 -7.27 -7.42
CA SER A 290 18.94 -6.08 -6.64
C SER A 290 18.97 -4.80 -7.47
N LYS A 291 19.89 -4.67 -8.44
CA LYS A 291 20.01 -3.43 -9.23
C LYS A 291 18.79 -3.26 -10.12
N THR A 292 18.28 -4.35 -10.69
CA THR A 292 17.05 -4.34 -11.47
C THR A 292 15.86 -3.84 -10.65
N VAL A 293 15.67 -4.35 -9.43
CA VAL A 293 14.58 -3.90 -8.53
C VAL A 293 14.71 -2.43 -8.16
N ILE A 294 15.92 -2.01 -7.77
CA ILE A 294 16.20 -0.62 -7.38
C ILE A 294 15.93 0.32 -8.55
N SER A 295 16.45 0.01 -9.74
CA SER A 295 16.23 0.79 -10.96
C SER A 295 14.75 0.87 -11.31
N PHE A 296 14.04 -0.25 -11.27
CA PHE A 296 12.60 -0.27 -11.53
C PHE A 296 11.83 0.59 -10.54
N ALA A 297 12.10 0.47 -9.23
CA ALA A 297 11.42 1.24 -8.19
C ALA A 297 11.66 2.75 -8.34
N GLN A 298 12.90 3.15 -8.64
CA GLN A 298 13.26 4.54 -8.86
C GLN A 298 12.61 5.11 -10.12
N GLU A 299 12.62 4.38 -11.23
CA GLU A 299 11.94 4.78 -12.46
C GLU A 299 10.42 4.89 -12.26
N TRP A 300 9.82 3.93 -11.56
CA TRP A 300 8.40 3.92 -11.22
C TRP A 300 8.02 5.16 -10.41
N ALA A 301 8.71 5.40 -9.29
CA ALA A 301 8.45 6.54 -8.43
C ALA A 301 8.68 7.87 -9.16
N ASN A 302 9.77 8.02 -9.91
CA ASN A 302 10.03 9.24 -10.66
C ASN A 302 9.00 9.47 -11.77
N THR A 303 8.57 8.41 -12.47
CA THR A 303 7.50 8.52 -13.47
C THR A 303 6.19 8.97 -12.83
N ALA A 304 5.80 8.39 -11.69
CA ALA A 304 4.62 8.81 -10.95
C ALA A 304 4.70 10.28 -10.52
N ILE A 305 5.85 10.74 -10.02
CA ILE A 305 6.07 12.16 -9.66
C ILE A 305 5.93 13.07 -10.88
N SER A 306 6.59 12.74 -11.99
CA SER A 306 6.60 13.58 -13.18
C SER A 306 5.26 13.65 -13.90
N THR A 307 4.33 12.73 -13.60
CA THR A 307 3.08 12.56 -14.35
C THR A 307 1.83 12.67 -13.49
N ASP A 308 1.97 12.93 -12.19
CA ASP A 308 0.86 12.93 -11.22
C ASP A 308 0.15 11.56 -11.17
N GLY A 309 0.95 10.50 -11.10
CA GLY A 309 0.49 9.13 -10.81
C GLY A 309 0.24 8.21 -12.00
N LYS A 310 0.74 8.51 -13.21
CA LYS A 310 0.46 7.70 -14.42
C LYS A 310 1.34 6.44 -14.54
N CYS A 311 1.41 5.66 -13.48
CA CYS A 311 2.02 4.33 -13.46
C CYS A 311 0.95 3.27 -13.20
N MET A 312 0.97 2.21 -14.00
CA MET A 312 -0.10 1.22 -14.04
C MET A 312 0.45 -0.19 -13.89
N ILE A 313 -0.23 -1.01 -13.09
CA ILE A 313 -0.03 -2.46 -13.10
C ILE A 313 -1.20 -3.07 -13.87
N ILE A 314 -0.91 -3.84 -14.93
CA ILE A 314 -1.89 -4.69 -15.59
C ILE A 314 -1.69 -6.12 -15.06
N ILE A 315 -2.69 -6.69 -14.40
CA ILE A 315 -2.56 -7.96 -13.67
C ILE A 315 -3.59 -9.01 -14.12
N GLY A 316 -3.16 -10.26 -14.24
CA GLY A 316 -4.01 -11.36 -14.72
C GLY A 316 -3.85 -12.67 -13.95
N ALA A 317 -4.39 -13.74 -14.55
CA ALA A 317 -4.47 -15.08 -13.95
C ALA A 317 -3.12 -15.70 -13.54
N GLY A 318 -2.01 -15.27 -14.17
CA GLY A 318 -0.66 -15.69 -13.79
C GLY A 318 -0.28 -15.32 -12.35
N VAL A 319 -0.96 -14.32 -11.77
CA VAL A 319 -0.86 -13.95 -10.35
C VAL A 319 -2.14 -14.30 -9.57
N SER A 320 -3.34 -14.07 -10.13
CA SER A 320 -4.59 -14.28 -9.36
C SER A 320 -4.86 -15.74 -9.00
N HIS A 321 -4.38 -16.71 -9.78
CA HIS A 321 -4.66 -18.13 -9.56
C HIS A 321 -3.69 -18.82 -8.57
N TRP A 322 -2.85 -18.06 -7.88
CA TRP A 322 -2.05 -18.58 -6.78
C TRP A 322 -2.84 -18.53 -5.47
N TYR A 323 -2.55 -19.48 -4.57
CA TYR A 323 -3.19 -19.57 -3.26
C TYR A 323 -3.04 -18.26 -2.44
N HIS A 324 -1.87 -17.61 -2.53
CA HIS A 324 -1.58 -16.34 -1.86
C HIS A 324 -1.74 -15.12 -2.78
N ASN A 325 -2.65 -15.16 -3.76
CA ASN A 325 -2.84 -14.05 -4.70
C ASN A 325 -3.10 -12.72 -4.01
N ASN A 326 -3.86 -12.71 -2.90
CA ASN A 326 -4.18 -11.47 -2.20
C ASN A 326 -2.92 -10.74 -1.70
N LEU A 327 -1.92 -11.48 -1.22
CA LEU A 327 -0.64 -10.91 -0.79
C LEU A 327 0.15 -10.32 -1.97
N MET A 328 0.16 -11.00 -3.12
CA MET A 328 0.86 -10.50 -4.32
C MET A 328 0.17 -9.27 -4.92
N TYR A 329 -1.16 -9.27 -4.98
CA TYR A 329 -1.95 -8.10 -5.36
C TYR A 329 -1.65 -6.93 -4.43
N ARG A 330 -1.72 -7.15 -3.11
CA ARG A 330 -1.46 -6.11 -2.11
C ARG A 330 -0.05 -5.55 -2.22
N ALA A 331 0.97 -6.37 -2.53
CA ALA A 331 2.33 -5.87 -2.74
C ALA A 331 2.40 -4.84 -3.89
N GLY A 332 1.75 -5.13 -5.03
CA GLY A 332 1.67 -4.17 -6.15
C GLY A 332 0.79 -2.95 -5.83
N ILE A 333 -0.36 -3.16 -5.17
CA ILE A 333 -1.27 -2.09 -4.75
C ILE A 333 -0.57 -1.11 -3.80
N MET A 334 0.25 -1.61 -2.87
CA MET A 334 1.00 -0.76 -1.95
C MET A 334 1.92 0.20 -2.69
N ALA A 335 2.68 -0.28 -3.69
CA ALA A 335 3.52 0.60 -4.52
C ALA A 335 2.69 1.65 -5.27
N LEU A 336 1.53 1.26 -5.82
CA LEU A 336 0.61 2.19 -6.50
C LEU A 336 0.03 3.25 -5.57
N MET A 337 -0.42 2.88 -4.37
CA MET A 337 -0.96 3.83 -3.38
C MET A 337 0.13 4.77 -2.86
N LEU A 338 1.32 4.25 -2.56
CA LEU A 338 2.46 5.04 -2.09
C LEU A 338 3.02 5.99 -3.15
N CYS A 339 2.76 5.71 -4.44
CA CYS A 339 3.11 6.59 -5.55
C CYS A 339 1.93 7.42 -6.08
N GLY A 340 0.76 7.38 -5.42
CA GLY A 340 -0.40 8.18 -5.79
C GLY A 340 -1.03 7.85 -7.14
N CYS A 341 -0.96 6.58 -7.56
CA CYS A 341 -1.39 6.14 -8.88
C CYS A 341 -2.86 5.69 -8.96
N ILE A 342 -3.46 5.26 -7.85
CA ILE A 342 -4.86 4.79 -7.83
C ILE A 342 -5.80 6.00 -8.01
N GLY A 343 -6.75 5.88 -8.94
CA GLY A 343 -7.73 6.93 -9.26
C GLY A 343 -7.23 8.03 -10.22
N LYS A 344 -6.11 7.79 -10.92
CA LYS A 344 -5.54 8.69 -11.94
C LYS A 344 -5.66 8.05 -13.33
N ASN A 345 -6.08 8.80 -14.34
CA ASN A 345 -6.04 8.32 -15.73
C ASN A 345 -4.60 7.97 -16.14
N GLY A 346 -4.41 6.76 -16.68
CA GLY A 346 -3.10 6.19 -17.00
C GLY A 346 -2.39 5.55 -15.79
N GLY A 347 -3.05 5.48 -14.64
CA GLY A 347 -2.51 4.91 -13.40
C GLY A 347 -3.38 3.81 -12.81
N GLY A 348 -2.83 3.11 -11.81
CA GLY A 348 -3.60 2.24 -10.93
C GLY A 348 -3.38 0.74 -11.15
N LEU A 349 -4.15 -0.07 -10.41
CA LEU A 349 -4.16 -1.52 -10.54
C LEU A 349 -5.30 -1.90 -11.49
N ASN A 350 -4.96 -2.52 -12.61
CA ASN A 350 -5.90 -2.85 -13.66
C ASN A 350 -5.89 -4.36 -13.88
N HIS A 351 -6.83 -5.00 -13.21
CA HIS A 351 -7.05 -6.44 -13.20
C HIS A 351 -7.95 -6.87 -14.36
N TYR A 352 -7.53 -7.88 -15.11
CA TYR A 352 -8.37 -8.43 -16.18
C TYR A 352 -8.31 -9.97 -16.21
N VAL A 353 -9.46 -10.62 -16.00
CA VAL A 353 -9.59 -12.09 -15.98
C VAL A 353 -10.77 -12.61 -16.82
N GLY A 354 -11.98 -12.67 -16.30
CA GLY A 354 -13.19 -13.04 -17.02
C GLY A 354 -13.85 -11.82 -17.63
N GLN A 355 -15.16 -11.95 -17.88
CA GLN A 355 -16.04 -10.84 -18.22
C GLN A 355 -17.05 -10.73 -17.05
N GLU A 356 -16.65 -9.99 -16.02
CA GLU A 356 -17.35 -9.84 -14.73
C GLU A 356 -18.19 -8.57 -14.61
#